data_AF-A0A1F3X496-F1
#
_entry.id   AF-A0A1F3X496-F1
#
_cell.length_a   1.000
_cell.length_b   1.000
_cell.length_c   1.000
_cell.angle_alpha   90.00
_cell.angle_beta   90.00
_cell.angle_gamma   90.00
#
_symmetry.space_group_name_H-M   'P 1'
#
loop_
_entity.id
_entity.type
_entity.pdbx_description
1 polymer ?
#
loop_
_entity_poly.entity_id
_entity_poly.type
_entity_poly.pdbx_seq_one_letter_code
_entity_poly.pdbx_strand_id
1 'polypeptide(L)' 'MNEIILLVEEAPEGGYTARALGESIFTEAGDLTQLHERARDAVRCHFEEGKAPKLIRLHFVRDEVIVV' A
#
# COMPACT_ATOMS: atom_id res chain seq x y z
N MET A 1 -6.08 17.80 -2.68
CA MET A 1 -5.18 16.65 -2.90
C MET A 1 -5.92 15.44 -2.35
N ASN A 2 -6.40 14.53 -3.19
CA ASN A 2 -7.43 13.53 -2.83
C ASN A 2 -6.97 12.10 -3.13
N GLU A 3 -5.68 11.89 -2.98
CA GLU A 3 -4.97 10.68 -3.35
C GLU A 3 -4.10 10.27 -2.17
N ILE A 4 -4.04 8.97 -1.93
CA ILE A 4 -3.07 8.35 -1.03
C ILE A 4 -2.15 7.44 -1.84
N ILE A 5 -0.86 7.55 -1.56
CA ILE A 5 0.16 6.73 -2.19
C ILE A 5 0.54 5.62 -1.21
N LEU A 6 0.42 4.38 -1.65
CA LEU A 6 0.99 3.24 -0.95
C LEU A 6 2.23 2.78 -1.70
N LEU A 7 3.38 2.77 -1.02
CA LEU A 7 4.58 2.09 -1.48
C LEU A 7 4.33 0.58 -1.39
N VAL A 8 4.57 -0.13 -2.48
CA VAL A 8 4.39 -1.58 -2.58
C VAL A 8 5.73 -2.24 -2.84
N GLU A 9 6.05 -3.26 -2.04
CA GLU A 9 7.29 -4.03 -2.11
C GLU A 9 6.97 -5.52 -2.16
N GLU A 10 7.77 -6.29 -2.89
CA GLU A 10 7.71 -7.76 -2.84
C GLU A 10 8.25 -8.23 -1.48
N ALA A 11 7.48 -9.06 -0.78
CA ALA A 11 7.91 -9.59 0.51
C ALA A 11 9.00 -10.68 0.31
N PRO A 12 9.99 -10.79 1.22
CA PRO A 12 11.04 -11.81 1.12
C PRO A 12 10.51 -13.25 1.06
N GLU A 13 9.41 -13.52 1.79
CA GLU A 13 8.68 -14.78 1.83
C GLU A 13 7.70 -14.99 0.65
N GLY A 14 7.61 -14.02 -0.27
CA GLY A 14 6.67 -14.00 -1.37
C GLY A 14 5.39 -13.24 -1.07
N GLY A 15 4.72 -12.75 -2.12
CA GLY A 15 3.60 -11.84 -2.00
C GLY A 15 4.05 -10.38 -1.96
N TYR A 16 3.21 -9.52 -1.39
CA TYR A 16 3.39 -8.06 -1.43
C TYR A 16 3.09 -7.44 -0.08
N THR A 17 3.89 -6.46 0.31
CA THR A 17 3.58 -5.52 1.39
C THR A 17 3.27 -4.16 0.80
N ALA A 18 2.39 -3.40 1.46
CA ALA A 18 2.06 -2.04 1.06
C ALA A 18 1.94 -1.11 2.28
N ARG A 19 2.58 0.06 2.22
CA ARG A 19 2.56 1.07 3.29
C ARG A 19 2.21 2.45 2.74
N ALA A 20 1.33 3.18 3.43
CA ALA A 20 0.98 4.54 3.02
C ALA A 20 2.10 5.55 3.32
N LEU A 21 2.26 6.51 2.42
CA LEU A 21 3.09 7.68 2.64
C LEU A 21 2.31 8.73 3.43
N GLY A 22 2.81 9.09 4.62
CA GLY A 22 2.21 10.13 5.48
C GLY A 22 1.09 9.66 6.40
N GLU A 23 0.66 8.40 6.28
CA GLU A 23 -0.40 7.81 7.11
C GLU A 23 0.08 6.47 7.70
N SER A 24 -0.43 6.12 8.88
CA SER A 24 -0.06 4.87 9.57
C SER A 24 -0.87 3.68 9.06
N ILE A 25 -0.84 3.44 7.75
CA ILE A 25 -1.57 2.36 7.09
C ILE A 25 -0.56 1.35 6.53
N PHE A 26 -0.73 0.10 6.92
CA PHE A 26 0.09 -1.03 6.49
C PHE A 26 -0.82 -2.21 6.13
N THR A 27 -0.48 -2.89 5.05
CA THR A 27 -1.18 -4.09 4.61
C THR A 27 -0.24 -5.02 3.86
N GLU A 28 -0.62 -6.28 3.74
CA GLU A 28 0.14 -7.30 3.03
C GLU A 28 -0.83 -8.31 2.40
N ALA A 29 -0.40 -8.97 1.34
CA ALA A 29 -1.20 -10.00 0.67
C ALA A 29 -0.31 -10.97 -0.11
N GLY A 30 -0.81 -12.21 -0.31
CA GLY A 30 -0.10 -13.21 -1.11
C GLY A 30 -0.11 -12.94 -2.63
N ASP A 31 -1.03 -12.11 -3.11
CA ASP A 31 -1.15 -11.75 -4.52
C ASP A 31 -1.69 -10.32 -4.70
N LEU A 32 -1.57 -9.79 -5.91
CA LEU A 32 -1.97 -8.43 -6.27
C LEU A 32 -3.47 -8.19 -6.10
N THR A 33 -4.32 -9.20 -6.37
CA THR A 33 -5.78 -9.06 -6.26
C THR A 33 -6.15 -8.85 -4.80
N GLN A 34 -5.64 -9.70 -3.92
CA GLN A 34 -5.83 -9.57 -2.47
C GLN A 34 -5.22 -8.27 -1.93
N LEU A 35 -4.07 -7.83 -2.47
CA LEU A 35 -3.47 -6.56 -2.07
C LEU A 35 -4.38 -5.37 -2.35
N HIS A 36 -5.02 -5.33 -3.54
CA HIS A 36 -5.96 -4.26 -3.88
C HIS A 36 -7.17 -4.22 -2.94
N GLU A 37 -7.69 -5.37 -2.56
CA GLU A 37 -8.81 -5.47 -1.61
C GLU A 37 -8.40 -4.96 -0.24
N ARG A 38 -7.31 -5.51 0.31
CA ARG A 38 -6.83 -5.14 1.64
C ARG A 38 -6.37 -3.68 1.72
N ALA A 39 -5.79 -3.12 0.66
CA ALA A 39 -5.43 -1.71 0.61
C ALA A 39 -6.67 -0.80 0.67
N ARG A 40 -7.75 -1.14 -0.05
CA ARG A 40 -9.01 -0.39 0.02
C ARG A 40 -9.62 -0.46 1.41
N ASP A 41 -9.64 -1.64 2.02
CA ASP A 41 -10.20 -1.85 3.34
C ASP A 41 -9.39 -1.11 4.41
N ALA A 42 -8.06 -1.20 4.36
CA ALA A 42 -7.17 -0.50 5.29
C ALA A 42 -7.34 1.01 5.20
N VAL A 43 -7.44 1.58 3.99
CA VAL A 43 -7.73 3.01 3.80
C VAL A 43 -9.12 3.36 4.36
N ARG A 44 -10.16 2.59 4.05
CA ARG A 44 -11.51 2.87 4.55
C ARG A 44 -11.62 2.79 6.08
N CYS A 45 -10.92 1.85 6.71
CA CYS A 45 -10.94 1.68 8.16
C CYS A 45 -10.13 2.77 8.89
N HIS A 46 -9.09 3.32 8.25
CA HIS A 46 -8.23 4.34 8.87
C HIS A 46 -8.88 5.72 8.92
N PHE A 47 -9.65 6.09 7.91
CA PHE A 47 -10.27 7.42 7.83
C PHE A 47 -11.71 7.43 8.34
N GLU A 48 -12.10 8.52 9.02
CA GLU A 48 -13.50 8.78 9.35
C GLU A 48 -14.36 8.90 8.09
N GLU A 49 -15.68 8.71 8.25
CA GLU A 49 -16.64 8.77 7.15
C GLU A 49 -16.53 10.09 6.37
N GLY A 50 -16.42 9.98 5.05
CA GLY A 50 -16.28 11.12 4.15
C GLY A 50 -14.88 11.78 4.11
N LYS A 51 -13.93 11.35 4.97
CA LYS A 51 -12.55 11.88 4.98
C LYS A 51 -11.56 11.05 4.17
N ALA A 52 -11.95 9.83 3.79
CA ALA A 52 -11.08 8.95 3.01
C ALA A 52 -10.73 9.54 1.63
N PRO A 53 -9.49 9.35 1.15
CA PRO A 53 -9.09 9.75 -0.20
C PRO A 53 -9.88 8.97 -1.26
N LYS A 54 -10.20 9.63 -2.38
CA LYS A 54 -10.95 9.00 -3.48
C LYS A 54 -10.08 8.16 -4.42
N LEU A 55 -8.76 8.35 -4.38
CA LEU A 55 -7.82 7.61 -5.23
C LEU A 55 -6.73 6.96 -4.37
N ILE A 56 -6.47 5.68 -4.64
CA ILE A 56 -5.33 4.95 -4.10
C ILE A 56 -4.35 4.73 -5.25
N ARG A 57 -3.11 5.20 -5.10
CA ARG A 57 -2.01 4.90 -6.01
C ARG A 57 -1.07 3.90 -5.36
N LEU A 58 -1.04 2.70 -5.92
CA LEU A 58 -0.01 1.72 -5.60
C LEU A 58 1.26 2.05 -6.37
N HIS A 59 2.34 2.36 -5.66
CA HIS A 59 3.65 2.65 -6.22
C HIS A 59 4.57 1.46 -5.95
N PHE A 60 4.71 0.59 -6.93
CA PHE A 60 5.61 -0.56 -6.87
C PHE A 60 7.06 -0.08 -6.93
N VAL A 61 7.82 -0.42 -5.91
CA VAL A 61 9.26 -0.15 -5.83
C VAL A 61 10.01 -1.46 -5.71
N ARG A 62 11.25 -1.45 -6.20
CA ARG A 62 12.18 -2.55 -6.07
C ARG A 62 13.50 -1.96 -5.63
N ASP A 63 13.88 -2.27 -4.40
CA ASP A 63 15.15 -1.84 -3.84
C ASP A 63 16.24 -2.82 -4.26
N GLU A 64 17.19 -2.34 -5.05
CA GLU A 64 18.37 -3.10 -5.47
C GLU A 64 19.57 -2.61 -4.67
N VAL A 65 20.26 -3.55 -4.00
CA VAL A 65 21.51 -3.27 -3.29
C VAL A 65 22.67 -3.73 -4.16
N ILE A 66 23.50 -2.79 -4.58
CA ILE A 66 24.74 -3.05 -5.33
C ILE A 66 25.95 -2.66 -4.49
N VAL A 67 27.04 -3.40 -4.63
CA VAL A 67 28.32 -3.07 -4.00
C VAL A 67 29.08 -2.06 -4.86
N VAL A 68 29.87 -1.20 -4.22
CA VAL A 68 30.76 -0.21 -4.89
C VAL A 68 32.11 -0.85 -5.18
#